data_AF-A0A1D2M3L5-F1
#
_entry.id   AF-A0A1D2M3L5-F1
#
_cell.length_a   1.000
_cell.length_b   1.000
_cell.length_c   1.000
_cell.angle_alpha   90.00
_cell.angle_beta   90.00
_cell.angle_gamma   90.00
#
_symmetry.space_group_name_H-M   'P 1'
#
loop_
_entity.id
_entity.type
_entity.pdbx_description
1 polymer ?
#
loop_
_entity_poly.entity_id
_entity_poly.type
_entity_poly.pdbx_seq_one_letter_code
_entity_poly.pdbx_strand_id
1 'polypeptide(L)'
;MCGKIKPDTHRALYCRKLDLEQFSVDVVVNLLKTAHKYNIGQLEKFTTQFLSRQTTDWFTVNGALELYLFTMNVDNLHTLSGKLRTIMRANPQQLSSCFTFLSWMHKNPKAAAEFALMLLEPEPMNPLDSPNSSPRSPPYSPCTIYSFNFDPDSD
;
A
#
# COMPACT_ATOMS: atom_id res chain seq x y z
N MET A 1 8.35 -49.18 25.19
CA MET A 1 8.83 -47.82 25.54
C MET A 1 8.01 -46.81 24.74
N CYS A 2 7.07 -46.14 25.39
CA CYS A 2 6.18 -45.16 24.74
C CYS A 2 6.92 -43.81 24.68
N GLY A 3 7.38 -43.43 23.49
CA GLY A 3 8.10 -42.18 23.27
C GLY A 3 7.19 -40.98 23.51
N LYS A 4 7.46 -40.21 24.56
CA LYS A 4 6.79 -38.94 24.84
C LYS A 4 7.21 -37.92 23.77
N ILE A 5 6.36 -37.71 22.76
CA ILE A 5 6.51 -36.61 21.81
C ILE A 5 6.24 -35.32 22.60
N LYS A 6 7.24 -34.42 22.66
CA LYS A 6 7.10 -33.13 23.33
C LYS A 6 6.07 -32.28 22.58
N PRO A 7 5.05 -31.72 23.25
CA PRO A 7 3.96 -30.98 22.59
C PRO A 7 4.38 -29.67 21.91
N ASP A 8 5.62 -29.20 22.13
CA ASP A 8 6.08 -27.88 21.66
C ASP A 8 6.53 -27.85 20.20
N THR A 9 6.69 -28.99 19.52
CA THR A 9 7.22 -29.02 18.15
C THR A 9 6.19 -28.59 17.11
N HIS A 10 4.89 -28.76 17.38
CA HIS A 10 3.84 -28.34 16.45
C HIS A 10 3.74 -26.81 16.32
N ARG A 11 3.97 -26.07 17.41
CA ARG A 11 3.85 -24.60 17.40
C ARG A 11 4.99 -23.93 16.63
N ALA A 12 6.18 -24.53 16.64
CA ALA A 12 7.36 -23.99 15.93
C ALA A 12 7.21 -24.03 14.40
N LEU A 13 6.45 -24.99 13.84
CA LEU A 13 6.22 -25.07 12.39
C LEU A 13 5.22 -24.03 11.88
N TYR A 14 4.20 -23.69 12.67
CA TYR A 14 3.15 -22.73 12.26
C TYR A 14 3.44 -21.27 12.64
N CYS A 15 4.47 -21.00 13.44
CA CYS A 15 4.84 -19.65 13.88
C CYS A 15 5.99 -19.01 13.07
N ARG A 16 6.37 -19.58 11.92
CA ARG A 16 7.37 -18.94 11.06
C ARG A 16 6.78 -17.63 10.53
N LYS A 17 7.41 -16.50 10.85
CA LYS A 17 7.00 -15.19 10.33
C LYS A 17 7.00 -15.27 8.80
N LEU A 18 5.86 -14.95 8.19
CA LEU A 18 5.74 -14.82 6.74
C LEU A 18 6.55 -13.60 6.31
N ASP A 19 7.65 -13.83 5.61
CA ASP A 19 8.44 -12.78 4.99
C ASP A 19 7.92 -12.55 3.57
N LEU A 20 7.04 -11.55 3.43
CA LEU A 20 6.39 -11.25 2.14
C LEU A 20 7.33 -10.62 1.11
N GLU A 21 8.48 -10.09 1.55
CA GLU A 21 9.44 -9.40 0.68
C GLU A 21 10.18 -10.36 -0.25
N GLN A 22 10.27 -11.64 0.13
CA GLN A 22 10.93 -12.68 -0.66
C GLN A 22 10.03 -13.24 -1.78
N PHE A 23 8.75 -12.89 -1.79
CA PHE A 23 7.79 -13.41 -2.77
C PHE A 23 7.54 -12.42 -3.90
N SER A 24 7.28 -12.96 -5.09
CA SER A 24 6.83 -12.15 -6.22
C SER A 24 5.43 -11.57 -5.96
N VAL A 25 5.13 -10.47 -6.66
CA VAL A 25 3.84 -9.78 -6.57
C VAL A 25 2.68 -10.74 -6.80
N ASP A 26 2.78 -11.60 -7.81
CA ASP A 26 1.73 -12.57 -8.15
C ASP A 26 1.46 -13.55 -7.01
N VAL A 27 2.51 -14.00 -6.32
CA VAL A 27 2.38 -14.90 -5.16
C VAL A 27 1.69 -14.19 -4.01
N VAL A 28 2.06 -12.94 -3.72
CA VAL A 28 1.45 -12.15 -2.64
C VAL A 28 -0.01 -11.81 -2.96
N VAL A 29 -0.33 -11.48 -4.20
CA VAL A 29 -1.71 -11.25 -4.65
C VAL A 29 -2.54 -12.53 -4.55
N ASN A 30 -2.00 -13.67 -4.98
CA ASN A 30 -2.68 -14.96 -4.82
C ASN A 30 -2.87 -15.34 -3.35
N LEU A 31 -1.92 -15.00 -2.49
CA LEU A 31 -2.04 -15.18 -1.05
C LEU A 31 -3.19 -14.34 -0.48
N LEU A 32 -3.33 -13.08 -0.90
CA LEU A 32 -4.46 -12.23 -0.52
C LEU A 32 -5.80 -12.82 -0.97
N LYS A 33 -5.91 -13.20 -2.25
CA LYS A 33 -7.12 -13.83 -2.81
C LYS A 33 -7.48 -15.10 -2.05
N THR A 34 -6.48 -15.90 -1.70
CA THR A 34 -6.63 -17.14 -0.93
C THR A 34 -7.07 -16.85 0.51
N ALA A 35 -6.43 -15.90 1.18
CA ALA A 35 -6.77 -15.49 2.53
C ALA A 35 -8.23 -15.03 2.63
N HIS A 36 -8.66 -14.19 1.68
CA HIS A 36 -10.05 -13.75 1.58
C HIS A 36 -11.01 -14.92 1.32
N LYS A 37 -10.70 -15.78 0.33
CA LYS A 37 -11.52 -16.96 -0.01
C LYS A 37 -11.77 -17.88 1.19
N TYR A 38 -10.78 -18.05 2.06
CA TYR A 38 -10.87 -18.89 3.25
C TYR A 38 -11.20 -18.11 4.54
N ASN A 39 -11.58 -16.83 4.44
CA ASN A 39 -11.91 -15.95 5.56
C ASN A 39 -10.80 -15.88 6.64
N ILE A 40 -9.53 -15.92 6.22
CA ILE A 40 -8.36 -15.82 7.09
C ILE A 40 -8.05 -14.33 7.31
N GLY A 41 -8.90 -13.65 8.07
CA GLY A 41 -8.88 -12.18 8.19
C GLY A 41 -7.55 -11.58 8.66
N GLN A 42 -6.79 -12.26 9.52
CA GLN A 42 -5.46 -11.78 9.94
C GLN A 42 -4.46 -11.78 8.78
N LEU A 43 -4.48 -12.82 7.94
CA LEU A 43 -3.61 -12.93 6.76
C LEU A 43 -4.03 -11.91 5.70
N GLU A 44 -5.33 -11.77 5.45
CA GLU A 44 -5.86 -10.77 4.53
C GLU A 44 -5.45 -9.35 4.93
N LYS A 45 -5.60 -8.99 6.21
CA LYS A 45 -5.17 -7.68 6.73
C LYS A 45 -3.66 -7.48 6.59
N PHE A 46 -2.87 -8.49 6.97
CA PHE A 46 -1.41 -8.44 6.87
C PHE A 46 -0.94 -8.24 5.43
N THR A 47 -1.46 -9.04 4.49
CA THR A 47 -1.10 -8.95 3.08
C THR A 47 -1.58 -7.65 2.45
N THR A 48 -2.77 -7.16 2.81
CA THR A 48 -3.28 -5.87 2.32
C THR A 48 -2.40 -4.70 2.79
N GLN A 49 -2.00 -4.70 4.06
CA GLN A 49 -1.09 -3.69 4.60
C GLN A 49 0.27 -3.72 3.91
N PHE A 50 0.79 -4.92 3.65
CA PHE A 50 2.04 -5.09 2.91
C PHE A 50 1.92 -4.51 1.49
N LEU A 51 0.92 -4.92 0.71
CA LEU A 51 0.69 -4.44 -0.65
C LEU A 51 0.47 -2.92 -0.72
N SER A 52 -0.19 -2.35 0.29
CA SER A 52 -0.41 -0.91 0.38
C SER A 52 0.88 -0.12 0.55
N ARG A 53 1.91 -0.70 1.20
CA ARG A 53 3.22 -0.06 1.45
C ARG A 53 4.22 -0.17 0.30
N GLN A 54 4.01 -1.10 -0.64
CA GLN A 54 4.94 -1.29 -1.76
C GLN A 54 5.04 -0.06 -2.68
N THR A 55 6.07 0.05 -3.50
CA THR A 55 6.11 1.13 -4.50
C THR A 55 5.16 0.82 -5.67
N THR A 56 4.83 1.84 -6.48
CA THR A 56 4.03 1.66 -7.70
C THR A 56 4.70 0.69 -8.68
N ASP A 57 6.03 0.76 -8.76
CA ASP A 57 6.85 -0.01 -9.70
C ASP A 57 6.91 -1.50 -9.36
N TRP A 58 6.52 -1.85 -8.13
CA TRP A 58 6.38 -3.23 -7.73
C TRP A 58 5.26 -3.94 -8.51
N PHE A 59 4.24 -3.21 -8.97
CA PHE A 59 3.11 -3.80 -9.69
C PHE A 59 3.26 -3.63 -11.21
N THR A 60 2.98 -4.71 -11.95
CA THR A 60 2.70 -4.60 -13.38
C THR A 60 1.31 -4.02 -13.60
N VAL A 61 1.06 -3.35 -14.72
CA VAL A 61 -0.29 -2.81 -15.03
C VAL A 61 -1.34 -3.91 -15.07
N ASN A 62 -0.99 -5.09 -15.61
CA ASN A 62 -1.88 -6.25 -15.62
C ASN A 62 -2.19 -6.73 -14.19
N GLY A 63 -1.17 -6.91 -13.35
CA GLY A 63 -1.35 -7.33 -11.95
C GLY A 63 -2.13 -6.29 -11.14
N ALA A 64 -1.90 -5.01 -11.39
CA ALA A 64 -2.62 -3.92 -10.75
C ALA A 64 -4.11 -3.92 -11.11
N LEU A 65 -4.43 -4.14 -12.39
CA LEU A 65 -5.82 -4.25 -12.85
C LEU A 65 -6.53 -5.47 -12.27
N GLU A 66 -5.89 -6.65 -12.32
CA GLU A 66 -6.47 -7.87 -11.74
C GLU A 66 -6.75 -7.72 -10.24
N LEU A 67 -5.81 -7.10 -9.52
CA LEU A 67 -5.99 -6.83 -8.10
C LEU A 67 -7.08 -5.79 -7.87
N TYR A 68 -7.18 -4.76 -8.70
CA TYR A 68 -8.23 -3.76 -8.60
C TYR A 68 -9.62 -4.37 -8.81
N LEU A 69 -9.80 -5.17 -9.86
CA LEU A 69 -11.05 -5.88 -10.12
C LEU A 69 -11.42 -6.83 -8.98
N PHE A 70 -10.43 -7.43 -8.33
CA PHE A 70 -10.65 -8.19 -7.09
C PHE A 70 -11.13 -7.28 -5.96
N THR A 71 -10.49 -6.13 -5.72
CA THR A 71 -10.88 -5.19 -4.66
C THR A 71 -12.27 -4.59 -4.86
N MET A 72 -12.77 -4.46 -6.09
CA MET A 72 -14.13 -3.97 -6.35
C MET A 72 -15.22 -4.86 -5.74
N ASN A 73 -14.91 -6.13 -5.47
CA ASN A 73 -15.84 -7.07 -4.87
C ASN A 73 -15.60 -7.25 -3.36
N VAL A 74 -14.67 -6.48 -2.77
CA VAL A 74 -14.25 -6.63 -1.36
C VAL A 74 -14.17 -5.27 -0.69
N ASP A 75 -15.19 -4.95 0.13
CA ASP A 75 -15.36 -3.65 0.80
C ASP A 75 -14.14 -3.22 1.65
N ASN A 76 -13.37 -4.17 2.18
CA ASN A 76 -12.25 -3.86 3.09
C ASN A 76 -10.94 -3.45 2.38
N LEU A 77 -10.92 -3.37 1.04
CA LEU A 77 -9.70 -3.12 0.25
C LEU A 77 -9.66 -1.74 -0.43
N HIS A 78 -10.48 -0.78 0.02
CA HIS A 78 -10.56 0.55 -0.58
C HIS A 78 -9.22 1.31 -0.64
N THR A 79 -8.39 1.23 0.40
CA THR A 79 -7.07 1.89 0.43
C THR A 79 -6.14 1.37 -0.67
N LEU A 80 -6.20 0.07 -0.94
CA LEU A 80 -5.46 -0.56 -2.01
C LEU A 80 -6.00 -0.14 -3.39
N SER A 81 -7.32 -0.02 -3.53
CA SER A 81 -7.97 0.37 -4.79
C SER A 81 -7.49 1.72 -5.31
N GLY A 82 -7.34 2.74 -4.44
CA GLY A 82 -6.88 4.07 -4.83
C GLY A 82 -5.48 4.04 -5.43
N LYS A 83 -4.56 3.31 -4.80
CA LYS A 83 -3.18 3.15 -5.27
C LYS A 83 -3.12 2.45 -6.63
N LEU A 84 -3.92 1.40 -6.83
CA LEU A 84 -3.96 0.67 -8.10
C LEU A 84 -4.48 1.55 -9.23
N ARG A 85 -5.48 2.41 -8.96
CA ARG A 85 -5.93 3.42 -9.92
C ARG A 85 -4.80 4.37 -10.31
N THR A 86 -3.99 4.84 -9.37
CA THR A 86 -2.84 5.70 -9.67
C THR A 86 -1.86 5.02 -10.65
N ILE A 87 -1.57 3.74 -10.45
CA ILE A 87 -0.69 2.97 -11.34
C ILE A 87 -1.28 2.87 -12.75
N MET A 88 -2.57 2.57 -12.85
CA MET A 88 -3.26 2.45 -14.14
C MET A 88 -3.38 3.80 -14.86
N ARG A 89 -3.67 4.88 -14.12
CA ARG A 89 -3.73 6.26 -14.65
C ARG A 89 -2.36 6.73 -15.17
N ALA A 90 -1.28 6.35 -14.50
CA ALA A 90 0.08 6.67 -14.95
C ALA A 90 0.49 5.91 -16.22
N ASN A 91 -0.17 4.79 -16.54
CA ASN A 91 0.23 3.89 -17.64
C ASN A 91 -0.92 3.61 -18.63
N PRO A 92 -1.56 4.63 -19.23
CA PRO A 92 -2.77 4.45 -20.04
C PRO A 92 -2.53 3.62 -21.32
N GLN A 93 -1.34 3.72 -21.94
CA GLN A 93 -0.99 2.96 -23.13
C GLN A 93 -0.81 1.46 -22.85
N GLN A 94 -0.25 1.12 -21.68
CA GLN A 94 -0.13 -0.28 -21.27
C GLN A 94 -1.49 -0.86 -20.87
N LEU A 95 -2.35 -0.04 -20.26
CA LEU A 95 -3.71 -0.45 -19.92
C LEU A 95 -4.54 -0.74 -21.18
N SER A 96 -4.47 0.08 -22.22
CA SER A 96 -5.24 -0.12 -23.45
C SER A 96 -4.82 -1.36 -24.25
N SER A 97 -3.57 -1.80 -24.10
CA SER A 97 -3.03 -3.03 -24.71
C SER A 97 -3.10 -4.26 -23.78
N CYS A 98 -3.53 -4.08 -22.54
CA CYS A 98 -3.62 -5.13 -21.54
C CYS A 98 -4.73 -6.14 -21.92
N PHE A 99 -4.35 -7.41 -22.06
CA PHE A 99 -5.30 -8.48 -22.37
C PHE A 99 -6.43 -8.58 -21.33
N THR A 100 -6.12 -8.44 -20.04
CA THR A 100 -7.14 -8.47 -18.98
C THR A 100 -8.14 -7.33 -19.13
N PHE A 101 -7.68 -6.12 -19.47
CA PHE A 101 -8.55 -4.98 -19.69
C PHE A 101 -9.45 -5.19 -20.91
N LEU A 102 -8.89 -5.64 -22.04
CA LEU A 102 -9.65 -5.93 -23.25
C LEU A 102 -10.67 -7.04 -23.03
N SER A 103 -10.28 -8.13 -22.37
CA SER A 103 -11.18 -9.24 -22.00
C SER A 103 -12.30 -8.77 -21.08
N TRP A 104 -11.99 -7.90 -20.11
CA TRP A 104 -12.99 -7.33 -19.22
C TRP A 104 -13.95 -6.39 -19.94
N MET A 105 -13.45 -5.54 -20.84
CA MET A 105 -14.26 -4.66 -21.68
C MET A 105 -15.22 -5.44 -22.58
N HIS A 106 -14.79 -6.58 -23.14
CA HIS A 106 -15.68 -7.45 -23.91
C HIS A 106 -16.78 -8.10 -23.05
N LYS A 107 -16.46 -8.51 -21.81
CA LYS A 107 -17.43 -9.17 -20.91
C LYS A 107 -18.38 -8.20 -20.25
N ASN A 108 -17.90 -7.01 -19.86
CA ASN A 108 -18.62 -6.02 -19.08
C ASN A 108 -18.33 -4.60 -19.61
N PRO A 109 -18.78 -4.27 -20.83
CA PRO A 109 -18.39 -3.02 -21.49
C PRO A 109 -18.81 -1.78 -20.71
N LYS A 110 -19.98 -1.82 -20.05
CA LYS A 110 -20.48 -0.71 -19.23
C LYS A 110 -19.56 -0.42 -18.03
N ALA A 111 -19.22 -1.44 -17.24
CA ALA A 111 -18.34 -1.28 -16.09
C ALA A 111 -16.93 -0.85 -16.49
N ALA A 112 -16.42 -1.38 -17.62
CA ALA A 112 -15.13 -0.98 -18.15
C ALA A 112 -15.11 0.48 -18.63
N ALA A 113 -16.18 0.95 -19.25
CA ALA A 113 -16.32 2.34 -19.67
C ALA A 113 -16.41 3.29 -18.46
N GLU A 114 -17.21 2.95 -17.44
CA GLU A 114 -17.29 3.70 -16.18
C GLU A 114 -15.93 3.78 -15.48
N PHE A 115 -15.18 2.68 -15.46
CA PHE A 115 -13.82 2.66 -14.93
C PHE A 115 -12.85 3.52 -15.75
N ALA A 116 -12.93 3.47 -17.09
CA ALA A 116 -12.10 4.32 -17.94
C ALA A 116 -12.40 5.81 -17.71
N LEU A 117 -13.68 6.19 -17.53
CA LEU A 117 -14.08 7.54 -17.16
C LEU A 117 -13.51 7.93 -15.79
N MET A 118 -13.62 7.04 -14.79
CA MET A 118 -13.06 7.26 -13.45
C MET A 118 -11.54 7.48 -13.47
N LEU A 119 -10.81 6.85 -14.39
CA LEU A 119 -9.37 7.09 -14.56
C LEU A 119 -9.07 8.47 -15.16
N LEU A 120 -9.99 9.05 -15.93
CA LEU A 120 -9.85 10.38 -16.55
C LEU A 120 -10.24 11.51 -15.59
N GLU A 121 -11.11 11.24 -14.63
CA GLU A 121 -11.50 12.23 -13.63
C GLU A 121 -10.30 12.63 -12.75
N PRO A 122 -10.04 13.94 -12.57
CA PRO A 122 -9.05 14.41 -11.62
C PRO A 122 -9.49 13.99 -10.20
N GLU A 123 -8.57 13.40 -9.43
CA GLU A 123 -8.87 13.11 -8.02
C GLU A 123 -9.29 14.41 -7.32
N PRO A 124 -10.38 14.41 -6.53
CA PRO A 124 -10.73 15.57 -5.75
C PRO A 124 -9.52 15.90 -4.86
N MET A 125 -8.93 17.09 -5.06
CA MET A 125 -7.83 17.57 -4.24
C MET A 125 -8.23 17.41 -2.77
N ASN A 126 -7.44 16.64 -2.00
CA ASN A 126 -7.54 16.68 -0.56
C ASN A 126 -7.27 18.13 -0.13
N PRO A 127 -8.16 18.79 0.63
CA PRO A 127 -7.98 20.18 1.08
C PRO A 127 -6.71 20.41 1.91
N LEU A 128 -5.99 19.34 2.28
CA LEU A 128 -4.76 19.37 3.06
C LEU A 128 -3.49 19.58 2.21
N ASP A 129 -3.54 19.43 0.89
CA ASP A 129 -2.40 19.67 0.00
C ASP A 129 -2.43 21.08 -0.63
N SER A 130 -3.12 22.04 0.01
CA SER A 130 -3.09 23.43 -0.42
C SER A 130 -1.68 24.00 -0.19
N PRO A 131 -0.92 24.43 -1.22
CA PRO A 131 0.47 24.88 -1.06
C PRO A 131 0.61 26.25 -0.37
N ASN A 132 -0.48 26.80 0.20
CA ASN A 132 -0.56 28.20 0.61
C ASN A 132 -0.58 28.43 2.13
N SER A 133 0.02 27.51 2.89
CA SER A 133 0.51 27.83 4.23
C SER A 133 2.02 28.04 4.14
N SER A 134 2.43 29.22 3.68
CA SER A 134 3.77 29.72 4.00
C SER A 134 4.01 29.52 5.49
N PRO A 135 5.16 28.98 5.91
CA PRO A 135 5.52 29.00 7.32
C PRO A 135 5.62 30.48 7.71
N ARG A 136 4.68 30.96 8.51
CA ARG A 136 4.87 32.20 9.26
C ARG A 136 6.13 31.98 10.08
N SER A 137 7.22 32.62 9.66
CA SER A 137 8.44 32.72 10.43
C SER A 137 8.05 33.14 11.85
N PRO A 138 8.50 32.43 12.89
CA PRO A 138 8.32 32.93 14.24
C PRO A 138 8.99 34.30 14.36
N PRO A 139 8.42 35.26 15.10
CA PRO A 139 9.09 36.53 15.33
C PRO A 139 10.42 36.23 16.02
N TYR A 140 11.49 36.73 15.42
CA TYR A 140 12.83 36.71 15.99
C TYR A 140 12.79 37.28 17.42
N SER A 141 12.98 36.41 18.42
CA SER A 141 13.40 36.84 19.76
C SER A 141 14.91 37.06 19.73
N PRO A 142 15.42 38.27 20.00
CA PRO A 142 16.85 38.48 20.10
C PRO A 142 17.39 37.77 21.34
N CYS A 143 18.24 36.75 21.13
CA CYS A 143 19.02 36.13 22.20
C CYS A 143 19.96 37.17 22.79
N THR A 144 19.75 37.50 24.07
CA THR A 144 20.68 38.27 24.87
C THR A 144 21.97 37.48 25.02
N ILE A 145 23.06 38.00 24.48
CA ILE A 145 24.42 37.47 24.68
C ILE A 145 24.78 37.75 26.13
N TYR A 146 24.72 36.72 26.98
CA TYR A 146 25.35 36.75 28.30
C TYR A 146 26.83 36.42 28.13
N SER A 147 27.67 37.45 28.15
CA SER A 147 29.13 37.29 28.24
C SER A 147 29.47 36.77 29.65
N PHE A 148 29.87 35.51 29.75
CA PHE A 148 30.50 34.95 30.94
C PHE A 148 31.96 35.42 30.96
N ASN A 149 32.29 36.35 31.84
CA ASN A 149 33.68 36.63 32.21
C ASN A 149 34.13 35.52 33.18
N PHE A 150 35.16 34.78 32.79
CA PHE A 150 35.83 33.79 33.61
C PHE A 150 37.06 34.50 34.22
N ASP A 151 37.00 34.83 35.51
CA ASP A 151 38.15 35.28 36.29
C ASP A 151 38.98 34.05 36.70
N PRO A 152 40.25 33.92 36.27
CA PRO A 152 41.13 32.87 36.74
C PRO A 152 42.17 33.48 37.67
N ASP A 153 41.90 33.53 38.98
CA ASP A 153 42.94 33.59 40.03
C ASP A 153 42.27 33.56 41.42
N SER A 154 42.30 32.41 42.09
CA SER A 154 42.21 32.29 43.55
C SER A 154 42.74 30.92 43.96
N ASP A 155 44.05 30.88 44.24
CA ASP A 155 44.64 30.02 45.29
C ASP A 155 44.31 30.59 46.67
#